data_AF-F3KCQ8-F1
#
_entry.id   AF-F3KCQ8-F1
#
_cell.length_a   1.000
_cell.length_b   1.000
_cell.length_c   1.000
_cell.angle_alpha   90.00
_cell.angle_beta   90.00
_cell.angle_gamma   90.00
#
_symmetry.space_group_name_H-M   'P 1'
#
loop_
_entity.id
_entity.type
_entity.pdbx_description
1 polymer ?
#
loop_
_entity_poly.entity_id
_entity_poly.type
_entity_poly.pdbx_seq_one_letter_code
_entity_poly.pdbx_strand_id
1 'polypeptide(L)' 'MACELCAGITATNALKILLNRGDVIKAPYGLHFDAYRNKLKKTWRPGGNNNPLQKLILSIVRRRVN' A
#
# COMPACT_ATOMS: atom_id res chain seq x y z
N MET A 1 8.04 14.08 -6.48
CA MET A 1 7.00 14.00 -5.44
C MET A 1 6.56 12.57 -5.08
N ALA A 2 5.86 11.80 -5.92
CA ALA A 2 5.37 10.47 -5.53
C ALA A 2 6.47 9.48 -5.09
N CYS A 3 7.60 9.44 -5.81
CA CYS A 3 8.74 8.58 -5.47
C CYS A 3 9.41 8.99 -4.15
N GLU A 4 9.54 10.28 -3.87
CA GLU A 4 10.15 10.79 -2.63
C GLU A 4 9.29 10.47 -1.41
N LEU A 5 7.96 10.63 -1.54
CA LEU A 5 7.01 10.22 -0.50
C LEU A 5 7.10 8.72 -0.23
N CYS A 6 7.14 7.90 -1.28
CA CYS A 6 7.32 6.45 -1.15
C CYS A 6 8.65 6.10 -0.47
N ALA A 7 9.74 6.74 -0.87
CA ALA A 7 11.07 6.53 -0.30
C ALA A 7 11.10 6.91 1.18
N GLY A 8 10.53 8.05 1.56
CA GLY A 8 10.45 8.49 2.96
C GLY A 8 9.64 7.53 3.83
N ILE A 9 8.47 7.08 3.36
CA ILE A 9 7.65 6.08 4.07
C ILE A 9 8.40 4.75 4.20
N THR A 10 9.10 4.32 3.15
CA THR A 10 9.82 3.04 3.15
C THR A 10 11.03 3.08 4.09
N ALA A 11 11.85 4.12 3.99
CA ALA A 11 13.04 4.30 4.83
C ALA A 11 12.67 4.41 6.32
N THR A 12 11.59 5.14 6.65
CA THR A 12 11.12 5.24 8.04
C THR A 12 10.57 3.92 8.58
N ASN A 13 9.84 3.15 7.76
CA ASN A 13 9.43 1.80 8.18
C ASN A 13 10.64 0.87 8.36
N ALA A 14 11.66 0.96 7.52
CA ALA A 14 12.91 0.21 7.71
C ALA A 14 13.60 0.59 9.04
N LEU A 15 13.70 1.88 9.35
CA LEU A 15 14.24 2.35 10.64
C LEU A 15 13.42 1.84 11.83
N LYS A 16 12.09 1.80 11.72
CA LYS A 16 11.23 1.24 12.78
C LYS A 16 11.51 -0.24 13.03
N ILE A 17 11.78 -1.02 11.98
CA ILE A 17 12.19 -2.43 12.12
C ILE A 17 13.55 -2.52 12.81
N LEU A 18 14.55 -1.77 12.32
CA LEU A 18 15.92 -1.80 12.84
C LEU A 18 16.02 -1.38 14.30
N LEU A 19 15.22 -0.38 14.71
CA LEU A 19 15.21 0.16 16.06
C LEU A 19 14.15 -0.49 16.97
N ASN A 20 13.44 -1.53 16.49
CA ASN A 20 12.32 -2.16 17.18
C ASN A 20 11.29 -1.15 17.73
N ARG A 21 10.93 -0.15 16.91
CA ARG A 21 10.13 1.02 17.33
C ARG A 21 8.76 1.06 16.66
N GLY A 22 7.72 0.77 17.45
CA GLY A 22 6.32 0.94 17.07
C GLY A 22 5.85 0.02 15.93
N ASP A 23 4.56 0.12 15.58
CA ASP A 23 3.94 -0.84 14.66
C ASP A 23 4.29 -0.58 13.20
N VAL A 24 4.70 -1.62 12.48
CA VAL A 24 4.96 -1.58 11.03
C VAL A 24 3.82 -2.27 10.29
N ILE A 25 3.34 -1.64 9.20
CA ILE A 25 2.35 -2.28 8.34
C ILE A 25 3.03 -3.40 7.56
N LYS A 26 2.58 -4.63 7.79
CA LYS A 26 3.09 -5.84 7.17
C LYS A 26 2.07 -6.45 6.21
N ALA A 27 2.56 -7.28 5.28
CA ALA A 27 1.72 -8.09 4.41
C ALA A 27 0.69 -8.90 5.24
N PRO A 28 -0.56 -9.05 4.78
CA PRO A 28 -1.11 -8.69 3.46
C PRO A 28 -1.66 -7.25 3.37
N TYR A 29 -1.33 -6.37 4.32
CA TYR A 29 -1.78 -4.98 4.30
C TYR A 29 -0.78 -4.07 3.57
N GLY A 30 -1.28 -3.02 2.93
CA GLY A 30 -0.48 -1.99 2.29
C GLY A 30 -0.85 -0.59 2.81
N LEU A 31 0.05 0.37 2.60
CA LEU A 31 -0.22 1.79 2.82
C LEU A 31 -0.35 2.49 1.47
N HIS A 32 -1.42 3.27 1.31
CA HIS A 32 -1.63 4.10 0.15
C HIS A 32 -1.83 5.53 0.62
N PHE A 33 -0.93 6.42 0.21
CA PHE A 33 -1.05 7.86 0.45
C PHE A 33 -1.38 8.58 -0.86
N ASP A 34 -2.50 9.28 -0.86
CA ASP A 34 -2.92 10.18 -1.94
C ASP A 34 -2.61 11.62 -1.51
N ALA A 35 -1.55 12.19 -2.07
CA ALA A 35 -1.09 13.54 -1.74
C ALA A 35 -2.04 14.63 -2.26
N TYR A 36 -2.75 14.40 -3.37
CA TYR A 36 -3.68 15.37 -3.93
C TYR A 36 -4.89 15.57 -3.01
N ARG A 37 -5.40 14.46 -2.46
CA ARG A 37 -6.54 14.48 -1.53
C ARG A 37 -6.12 14.53 -0.07
N ASN A 38 -4.82 14.51 0.21
CA ASN A 38 -4.22 14.36 1.54
C ASN A 38 -4.84 13.22 2.35
N LYS A 39 -4.93 12.02 1.78
CA LYS A 39 -5.54 10.84 2.42
C LYS A 39 -4.56 9.68 2.54
N LEU A 40 -4.40 9.17 3.75
CA LEU A 40 -3.70 7.91 4.02
C LEU A 40 -4.71 6.79 4.27
N LYS A 41 -4.62 5.70 3.50
CA LYS A 41 -5.48 4.51 3.64
C LYS A 41 -4.64 3.26 3.81
N LYS A 42 -5.00 2.44 4.80
CA LYS A 42 -4.53 1.06 4.92
C LYS A 42 -5.37 0.18 4.02
N THR A 43 -4.74 -0.52 3.09
CA THR A 43 -5.39 -1.45 2.17
C THR A 43 -5.16 -2.89 2.63
N TRP A 44 -6.07 -3.79 2.30
CA TRP A 44 -5.94 -5.22 2.57
C TRP A 44 -5.96 -5.97 1.25
N ARG A 45 -4.86 -6.66 0.90
CA ARG A 45 -4.67 -7.41 -0.35
C ARG A 45 -4.16 -8.83 -0.04
N PRO A 46 -5.03 -9.73 0.43
CA PRO A 46 -4.63 -11.11 0.73
C PRO A 46 -4.18 -11.84 -0.54
N GLY A 47 -3.21 -12.75 -0.43
CA GLY A 47 -2.76 -13.62 -1.53
C GLY A 47 -2.00 -12.93 -2.67
N GLY A 48 -1.70 -11.63 -2.54
CA GLY A 48 -0.87 -10.90 -3.50
C GLY A 48 -1.48 -10.80 -4.91
N ASN A 49 -0.63 -10.56 -5.91
CA ASN A 49 -1.07 -10.32 -7.28
C ASN A 49 -1.70 -11.56 -7.96
N ASN A 50 -1.27 -12.76 -7.58
CA ASN A 50 -1.74 -14.01 -8.18
C ASN A 50 -3.07 -14.51 -7.61
N ASN A 51 -3.63 -13.86 -6.59
CA ASN A 51 -4.91 -14.25 -6.00
C ASN A 51 -6.08 -14.09 -6.99
N PRO A 52 -6.96 -15.10 -7.19
CA PRO A 52 -8.18 -14.97 -7.97
C PRO A 52 -9.05 -13.76 -7.58
N LEU A 53 -9.15 -13.46 -6.27
CA LEU A 53 -9.90 -12.30 -5.76
C LEU A 53 -9.30 -10.98 -6.29
N GLN A 54 -7.97 -10.87 -6.32
CA GLN A 54 -7.27 -9.70 -6.87
C GLN A 54 -7.62 -9.51 -8.34
N LYS A 55 -7.60 -10.59 -9.13
CA LYS A 55 -7.90 -10.56 -10.58
C LYS A 55 -9.34 -10.10 -10.83
N LEU A 56 -10.30 -10.59 -10.04
CA LEU A 56 -11.69 -10.16 -10.12
C LEU A 56 -11.86 -8.67 -9.79
N ILE A 57 -11.24 -8.19 -8.70
CA ILE A 57 -11.26 -6.76 -8.34
C ILE A 57 -10.67 -5.91 -9.46
N LEU A 58 -9.54 -6.31 -10.04
CA LEU A 58 -8.92 -5.59 -11.16
C LEU A 58 -9.81 -5.57 -12.40
N SER A 59 -10.51 -6.66 -12.70
CA SER A 59 -11.47 -6.73 -13.82
C SER A 59 -12.61 -5.72 -13.63
N ILE A 60 -13.20 -5.64 -12.44
CA ILE A 60 -14.28 -4.69 -12.12
C ILE A 60 -13.77 -3.25 -12.21
N VAL A 61 -12.60 -2.95 -11.65
CA VAL A 61 -12.02 -1.60 -11.68
C VAL A 61 -11.74 -1.16 -13.12
N ARG A 62 -11.16 -2.04 -13.96
CA ARG A 62 -10.90 -1.73 -15.37
C ARG A 62 -12.18 -1.37 -16.13
N ARG A 63 -13.30 -2.05 -15.85
CA ARG A 63 -14.60 -1.73 -16.47
C ARG A 63 -15.23 -0.42 -16.01
N ARG A 64 -14.78 0.15 -14.89
CA ARG A 64 -15.32 1.41 -14.33
C ARG A 64 -14.47 2.63 -14.69
N VAL A 65 -13.19 2.41 -15.00
CA VAL A 65 -12.25 3.47 -15.38
C VAL A 65 -12.16 3.64 -16.90
N ASN A 66 -12.46 2.59 -17.68
CA ASN A 66 -12.81 2.69 -19.10
C ASN A 66 -14.29 3.06 -19.27
#